data_AF-A0A969SW88-F1
#
_entry.id   AF-A0A969SW88-F1
#
_cell.length_a   1.000
_cell.length_b   1.000
_cell.length_c   1.000
_cell.angle_alpha   90.00
_cell.angle_beta   90.00
_cell.angle_gamma   90.00
#
_symmetry.space_group_name_H-M   'P 1'
#
loop_
_entity.id
_entity.type
_entity.pdbx_description
1 polymer ?
#
loop_
_entity_poly.entity_id
_entity_poly.type
_entity_poly.pdbx_seq_one_letter_code
_entity_poly.pdbx_strand_id
1 'polypeptide(L)'
;MKLNNTETTRYLCAAAYSNEEFCEHVINQTLNEDRQALAPCYGFDLPTVLKHCLIARSKKNKRDIKLTLLFIFAILCSLVDGFWGILLPCILEMIVISIIYQERWEIRHFLIKYNFSKKSFTPDLNIPINHEFHQKLNQKFEEIEKEQNKKIVIYGRYLPFVGCGYDLGGWTLALDISKGKENLKKIEKPTPFQTNELYDKINSFVDNVNLYGINVSTEDTYYIDGRTIRDDTRFLSDPFARPLSFSDILENSIEEPAKPNRFYKRIEISGWKGELIVSIMLRFTKFELKNLEKTLFIEAKYFLLPPLQRIFYEIDSIQFPATFMQKVDLLFQSFLISFFIWPLSFAQTAYKIFKPIIDYFKKIIDILIIKENPGFNYGSITSIRENFSDTHYRNYFQFLDQDMYLKVIENALFEGIVEFLDSKNIDTSELKNKQSKIINEGIIMTGGEIRTGILAIGRRARAIFNKRKAKTIKKSRR
;
A
#
# COMPACT_ATOMS: atom_id res chain seq x y z
N MET A 1 5.55 -16.52 4.40
CA MET A 1 6.87 -15.91 4.09
C MET A 1 7.06 -14.67 4.97
N LYS A 2 8.24 -14.43 5.57
CA LYS A 2 8.47 -13.16 6.29
C LYS A 2 8.47 -12.00 5.29
N LEU A 3 7.67 -10.95 5.56
CA LEU A 3 7.53 -9.79 4.66
C LEU A 3 8.87 -9.09 4.36
N ASN A 4 9.83 -9.19 5.28
CA ASN A 4 11.15 -8.57 5.16
C ASN A 4 12.00 -9.12 4.00
N ASN A 5 11.66 -10.28 3.42
CA ASN A 5 12.41 -10.92 2.33
C ASN A 5 11.64 -10.98 1.00
N THR A 6 10.54 -10.23 0.86
CA THR A 6 9.80 -10.16 -0.41
C THR A 6 10.54 -9.35 -1.47
N GLU A 7 10.26 -9.60 -2.75
CA GLU A 7 10.83 -8.80 -3.84
C GLU A 7 10.35 -7.34 -3.74
N THR A 8 9.11 -7.13 -3.33
CA THR A 8 8.54 -5.79 -3.09
C THR A 8 9.33 -5.03 -2.02
N THR A 9 9.63 -5.65 -0.87
CA THR A 9 10.48 -5.03 0.16
C THR A 9 11.86 -4.68 -0.42
N ARG A 10 12.48 -5.58 -1.18
CA ARG A 10 13.77 -5.32 -1.84
C ARG A 10 13.72 -4.10 -2.77
N TYR A 11 12.72 -4.02 -3.65
CA TYR A 11 12.57 -2.88 -4.56
C TYR A 11 12.36 -1.57 -3.81
N LEU A 12 11.50 -1.56 -2.79
CA LEU A 12 11.20 -0.36 -2.00
C LEU A 12 12.41 0.08 -1.14
N CYS A 13 13.17 -0.86 -0.58
CA CYS A 13 14.41 -0.55 0.13
C CYS A 13 15.48 0.05 -0.79
N ALA A 14 15.59 -0.44 -2.03
CA ALA A 14 16.48 0.15 -3.01
C ALA A 14 15.97 1.53 -3.48
N ALA A 15 14.66 1.67 -3.65
CA ALA A 15 14.00 2.91 -4.02
C ALA A 15 14.25 4.04 -3.03
N ALA A 16 14.38 3.72 -1.74
CA ALA A 16 14.74 4.69 -0.71
C ALA A 16 16.02 5.49 -1.04
N TYR A 17 16.96 4.91 -1.80
CA TYR A 17 18.21 5.55 -2.20
C TYR A 17 18.17 6.20 -3.58
N SER A 18 17.28 5.75 -4.48
CA SER A 18 17.20 6.25 -5.86
C SER A 18 16.09 7.28 -6.08
N ASN A 19 15.02 7.24 -5.28
CA ASN A 19 13.85 8.10 -5.41
C ASN A 19 13.63 8.90 -4.12
N GLU A 20 13.98 10.19 -4.16
CA GLU A 20 13.85 11.10 -3.03
C GLU A 20 12.39 11.35 -2.63
N GLU A 21 11.49 11.49 -3.61
CA GLU A 21 10.07 11.71 -3.36
C GLU A 21 9.46 10.55 -2.60
N PHE A 22 9.77 9.32 -3.01
CA PHE A 22 9.39 8.10 -2.29
C PHE A 22 9.91 8.11 -0.85
N CYS A 23 11.20 8.39 -0.67
CA CYS A 23 11.84 8.39 0.64
C CYS A 23 11.20 9.39 1.61
N GLU A 24 11.02 10.64 1.18
CA GLU A 24 10.37 11.67 1.99
C GLU A 24 8.88 11.39 2.19
N HIS A 25 8.17 10.82 1.21
CA HIS A 25 6.77 10.43 1.35
C HIS A 25 6.59 9.38 2.44
N VAL A 26 7.40 8.31 2.44
CA VAL A 26 7.37 7.26 3.46
C VAL A 26 7.63 7.87 4.84
N ILE A 27 8.70 8.66 5.00
CA ILE A 27 9.04 9.30 6.27
C ILE A 27 7.93 10.24 6.77
N ASN A 28 7.36 11.05 5.88
CA ASN A 28 6.30 11.98 6.24
C ASN A 28 5.05 11.21 6.70
N GLN A 29 4.62 10.21 5.94
CA GLN A 29 3.42 9.43 6.24
C GLN A 29 3.56 8.58 7.51
N THR A 30 4.74 8.04 7.80
CA THR A 30 4.92 7.18 8.98
C THR A 30 5.31 7.95 10.24
N LEU A 31 6.28 8.87 10.14
CA LEU A 31 6.92 9.49 11.29
C LEU A 31 6.43 10.90 11.61
N ASN A 32 6.00 11.67 10.61
CA ASN A 32 5.64 13.08 10.78
C ASN A 32 4.12 13.33 10.76
N GLU A 33 3.33 12.41 10.21
CA GLU A 33 1.87 12.49 10.19
C GLU A 33 1.31 12.05 11.56
N ASP A 34 1.16 13.00 12.46
CA ASP A 34 0.76 12.73 13.84
C ASP A 34 -0.76 12.75 14.06
N ARG A 35 -1.61 12.95 13.04
CA ARG A 35 -3.07 13.11 13.23
C ARG A 35 -3.90 12.03 12.56
N GLN A 36 -3.45 11.52 11.41
CA GLN A 36 -4.17 10.47 10.70
C GLN A 36 -3.67 9.08 11.08
N ALA A 37 -4.59 8.13 11.12
CA ALA A 37 -4.26 6.73 11.29
C ALA A 37 -3.32 6.26 10.18
N LEU A 38 -2.37 5.40 10.55
CA LEU A 38 -1.46 4.79 9.59
C LEU A 38 -2.21 3.70 8.81
N ALA A 39 -2.21 3.81 7.48
CA ALA A 39 -2.80 2.78 6.62
C ALA A 39 -2.07 1.44 6.76
N PRO A 40 -2.77 0.31 6.65
CA PRO A 40 -2.11 -0.99 6.56
C PRO A 40 -1.33 -1.12 5.24
N CYS A 41 -0.14 -1.70 5.33
CA CYS A 41 0.78 -1.89 4.23
C CYS A 41 0.93 -3.40 3.95
N TYR A 42 0.39 -3.86 2.82
CA TYR A 42 0.41 -5.28 2.46
C TYR A 42 1.54 -5.63 1.49
N GLY A 43 2.07 -6.86 1.60
CA GLY A 43 3.09 -7.44 0.71
C GLY A 43 4.52 -6.91 0.83
N PHE A 44 4.77 -6.00 1.77
CA PHE A 44 6.13 -5.54 2.07
C PHE A 44 6.28 -5.19 3.55
N ASP A 45 7.53 -5.12 4.01
CA ASP A 45 7.86 -4.78 5.40
C ASP A 45 8.14 -3.29 5.58
N LEU A 46 7.18 -2.57 6.15
CA LEU A 46 7.24 -1.12 6.33
C LEU A 46 8.37 -0.66 7.27
N PRO A 47 8.55 -1.22 8.49
CA PRO A 47 9.70 -0.92 9.33
C PRO A 47 11.04 -1.01 8.60
N THR A 48 11.27 -2.09 7.84
CA THR A 48 12.51 -2.26 7.07
C THR A 48 12.67 -1.18 6.00
N VAL A 49 11.62 -0.90 5.21
CA VAL A 49 11.69 0.17 4.19
C VAL A 49 11.95 1.54 4.84
N LEU A 50 11.26 1.86 5.94
CA LEU A 50 11.44 3.12 6.66
C LEU A 50 12.87 3.27 7.20
N LYS A 51 13.46 2.20 7.72
CA LYS A 51 14.87 2.17 8.14
C LYS A 51 15.80 2.55 6.98
N HIS A 52 15.59 1.98 5.80
CA HIS A 52 16.35 2.34 4.60
C HIS A 52 16.12 3.80 4.16
N CYS A 53 14.90 4.32 4.27
CA CYS A 53 14.60 5.73 4.01
C CYS A 53 15.38 6.66 4.95
N LEU A 54 15.45 6.35 6.24
CA LEU A 54 16.21 7.14 7.21
C LEU A 54 17.71 7.10 6.95
N ILE A 55 18.26 5.93 6.59
CA ILE A 55 19.68 5.82 6.18
C ILE A 55 19.93 6.69 4.95
N ALA A 56 19.10 6.57 3.91
CA ALA A 56 19.22 7.35 2.68
C ALA A 56 19.16 8.86 2.95
N ARG A 57 18.18 9.31 3.75
CA ARG A 57 18.03 10.71 4.17
C ARG A 57 19.26 11.21 4.95
N SER A 58 19.83 10.37 5.82
CA SER A 58 21.04 10.73 6.57
C SER A 58 22.27 10.91 5.67
N LYS A 59 22.44 10.04 4.66
CA LYS A 59 23.52 10.15 3.67
C LYS A 59 23.36 11.43 2.84
N LYS A 60 22.15 11.69 2.36
CA LYS A 60 21.83 12.91 1.62
C LYS A 60 22.11 14.16 2.45
N ASN A 61 21.69 14.19 3.72
CA ASN A 61 21.95 15.34 4.61
C ASN A 61 23.45 15.57 4.82
N LYS A 62 24.24 14.51 5.03
CA LYS A 62 25.71 14.64 5.16
C LYS A 62 26.34 15.20 3.89
N ARG A 63 25.88 14.78 2.72
CA ARG A 63 26.33 15.34 1.44
C ARG A 63 25.95 16.81 1.30
N ASP A 64 24.67 17.15 1.50
CA ASP A 64 24.18 18.52 1.33
C ASP A 64 24.91 19.50 2.27
N ILE A 65 25.23 19.08 3.50
CA ILE A 65 26.06 19.87 4.43
C ILE A 65 27.47 20.08 3.87
N LYS A 66 28.15 19.02 3.39
CA LYS A 66 29.49 19.15 2.78
C LYS A 66 29.47 20.10 1.58
N LEU A 67 28.47 19.96 0.69
CA LEU A 67 28.32 20.81 -0.49
C LEU A 67 28.02 22.26 -0.09
N THR A 68 27.20 22.47 0.94
CA THR A 68 26.90 23.80 1.50
C THR A 68 28.15 24.48 2.07
N LEU A 69 28.99 23.74 2.82
CA LEU A 69 30.26 24.25 3.34
C LEU A 69 31.22 24.63 2.21
N LEU A 70 31.33 23.80 1.17
CA LEU A 70 32.11 24.11 -0.02
C LEU A 70 31.56 25.32 -0.77
N PHE A 71 30.23 25.48 -0.82
CA PHE A 71 29.58 26.62 -1.48
C PHE A 71 29.89 27.94 -0.77
N ILE A 72 29.74 27.97 0.57
CA ILE A 72 30.08 29.14 1.40
C ILE A 72 31.57 29.46 1.25
N PHE A 73 32.43 28.45 1.26
CA PHE A 73 33.87 28.62 1.08
C PHE A 73 34.21 29.18 -0.31
N ALA A 74 33.57 28.70 -1.37
CA ALA A 74 33.74 29.22 -2.72
C ALA A 74 33.36 30.70 -2.82
N ILE A 75 32.25 31.11 -2.18
CA ILE A 75 31.83 32.51 -2.11
C ILE A 75 32.88 33.35 -1.38
N LEU A 76 33.37 32.90 -0.22
CA LEU A 76 34.39 33.63 0.54
C LEU A 76 35.70 33.79 -0.26
N CYS A 77 36.13 32.76 -0.97
CA CYS A 77 37.33 32.82 -1.80
C CYS A 77 37.17 33.72 -3.04
N SER A 78 35.96 33.84 -3.58
CA SER A 78 35.68 34.77 -4.71
C SER A 78 35.83 36.25 -4.33
N LEU A 79 35.87 36.57 -3.04
CA LEU A 79 36.10 37.92 -2.53
C LEU A 79 37.60 38.29 -2.45
N VAL A 80 38.50 37.36 -2.76
CA VAL A 80 39.96 37.57 -2.72
C VAL A 80 40.48 37.87 -4.12
N ASP A 81 41.14 39.01 -4.29
CA ASP A 81 41.72 39.43 -5.58
C ASP A 81 42.96 38.61 -5.98
N GLY A 82 43.15 38.42 -7.29
CA GLY A 82 44.36 37.84 -7.89
C GLY A 82 44.17 36.47 -8.55
N PHE A 83 45.28 35.81 -8.88
CA PHE A 83 45.31 34.51 -9.59
C PHE A 83 44.50 33.40 -8.88
N TRP A 84 44.41 33.46 -7.55
CA TRP A 84 43.66 32.51 -6.75
C TRP A 84 42.13 32.64 -6.88
N GLY A 85 41.62 33.79 -7.35
CA GLY A 85 40.18 34.03 -7.53
C GLY A 85 39.53 33.15 -8.60
N ILE A 86 40.31 32.61 -9.55
CA ILE A 86 39.82 31.73 -10.63
C ILE A 86 40.20 30.27 -10.37
N LEU A 87 41.44 30.02 -9.94
CA LEU A 87 41.96 28.67 -9.79
C LEU A 87 41.28 27.89 -8.64
N LEU A 88 40.94 28.57 -7.55
CA LEU A 88 40.37 27.95 -6.36
C LEU A 88 38.90 27.49 -6.57
N PRO A 89 38.00 28.29 -7.18
CA PRO A 89 36.67 27.81 -7.57
C PRO A 89 36.69 26.58 -8.49
N CYS A 90 37.62 26.51 -9.46
CA CYS A 90 37.74 25.34 -10.33
C CYS A 90 38.13 24.07 -9.55
N ILE A 91 39.02 24.19 -8.55
CA ILE A 91 39.38 23.07 -7.68
C ILE A 91 38.18 22.65 -6.82
N LEU A 92 37.41 23.60 -6.27
CA LEU A 92 36.22 23.31 -5.49
C LEU A 92 35.15 22.60 -6.31
N GLU A 93 34.92 23.03 -7.56
CA GLU A 93 34.00 22.35 -8.48
C GLU A 93 34.43 20.90 -8.72
N MET A 94 35.72 20.64 -8.93
CA MET A 94 36.24 19.26 -9.07
C MET A 94 36.00 18.41 -7.81
N ILE A 95 36.12 19.00 -6.62
CA ILE A 95 35.80 18.32 -5.35
C ILE A 95 34.30 18.02 -5.27
N VAL A 96 33.44 18.96 -5.64
CA VAL A 96 31.97 18.78 -5.68
C VAL A 96 31.59 17.63 -6.62
N ILE A 97 32.15 17.62 -7.82
CA ILE A 97 31.93 16.56 -8.81
C ILE A 97 32.36 15.21 -8.25
N SER A 98 33.53 15.15 -7.60
CA SER A 98 34.03 13.92 -6.96
C SER A 98 33.10 13.42 -5.86
N ILE A 99 32.55 14.31 -5.02
CA ILE A 99 31.60 13.95 -3.96
C ILE A 99 30.30 13.38 -4.56
N ILE A 100 29.74 14.04 -5.58
CA ILE A 100 28.51 13.60 -6.25
C ILE A 100 28.73 12.27 -6.96
N TYR A 101 29.86 12.14 -7.66
CA TYR A 101 30.23 10.90 -8.34
C TYR A 101 30.39 9.74 -7.35
N GLN A 102 31.11 9.95 -6.24
CA GLN A 102 31.31 8.92 -5.23
C GLN A 102 29.99 8.45 -4.61
N GLU A 103 29.10 9.37 -4.23
CA GLU A 103 27.80 9.01 -3.67
C GLU A 103 26.95 8.22 -4.68
N ARG A 104 26.86 8.69 -5.92
CA ARG A 104 26.11 8.00 -6.97
C ARG A 104 26.69 6.63 -7.28
N TRP A 105 28.01 6.50 -7.26
CA TRP A 105 28.72 5.24 -7.45
C TRP A 105 28.42 4.27 -6.30
N GLU A 106 28.49 4.74 -5.04
CA GLU A 106 28.13 3.93 -3.87
C GLU A 106 26.68 3.44 -3.94
N ILE A 107 25.73 4.31 -4.30
CA ILE A 107 24.32 3.93 -4.42
C ILE A 107 24.12 2.94 -5.57
N ARG A 108 24.53 3.29 -6.80
CA ARG A 108 24.25 2.48 -8.00
C ARG A 108 25.04 1.17 -8.03
N HIS A 109 26.29 1.17 -7.59
CA HIS A 109 27.19 0.03 -7.80
C HIS A 109 27.60 -0.73 -6.56
N PHE A 110 27.69 -0.09 -5.39
CA PHE A 110 28.03 -0.80 -4.17
C PHE A 110 26.75 -1.34 -3.51
N LEU A 111 25.85 -0.46 -3.09
CA LEU A 111 24.65 -0.85 -2.35
C LEU A 111 23.73 -1.77 -3.17
N ILE A 112 23.45 -1.44 -4.43
CA ILE A 112 22.56 -2.29 -5.23
C ILE A 112 23.18 -3.67 -5.49
N LYS A 113 24.46 -3.75 -5.82
CA LYS A 113 25.13 -5.02 -6.10
C LYS A 113 25.23 -5.91 -4.86
N TYR A 114 25.64 -5.35 -3.73
CA TYR A 114 25.97 -6.13 -2.54
C TYR A 114 24.77 -6.35 -1.61
N ASN A 115 23.81 -5.42 -1.56
CA ASN A 115 22.73 -5.43 -0.58
C ASN A 115 21.32 -5.50 -1.18
N PHE A 116 21.12 -5.19 -2.47
CA PHE A 116 19.78 -5.20 -3.11
C PHE A 116 19.70 -6.07 -4.37
N SER A 117 20.73 -6.87 -4.67
CA SER A 117 20.64 -7.85 -5.76
C SER A 117 19.71 -8.98 -5.35
N LYS A 118 19.08 -9.65 -6.32
CA LYS A 118 18.19 -10.81 -6.06
C LYS A 118 18.85 -11.92 -5.23
N LYS A 119 20.17 -12.06 -5.28
CA LYS A 119 20.92 -13.11 -4.58
C LYS A 119 21.48 -12.68 -3.22
N SER A 120 21.56 -11.38 -2.96
CA SER A 120 22.29 -10.83 -1.80
C SER A 120 21.47 -9.81 -1.03
N PHE A 121 20.14 -9.89 -1.11
CA PHE A 121 19.28 -8.95 -0.41
C PHE A 121 19.45 -9.10 1.11
N THR A 122 19.87 -8.02 1.76
CA THR A 122 20.02 -7.94 3.21
C THR A 122 19.04 -6.88 3.74
N PRO A 123 17.93 -7.28 4.39
CA PRO A 123 16.94 -6.33 4.89
C PRO A 123 17.49 -5.46 6.04
N ASP A 124 18.43 -5.99 6.82
CA ASP A 124 19.03 -5.26 7.92
C ASP A 124 20.39 -4.66 7.54
N LEU A 125 20.39 -3.37 7.26
CA LEU A 125 21.61 -2.56 7.25
C LEU A 125 21.80 -1.91 8.63
N ASN A 126 22.99 -2.03 9.20
CA ASN A 126 23.34 -1.31 10.42
C ASN A 126 23.35 0.20 10.16
N ILE A 127 22.63 0.93 10.98
CA ILE A 127 22.58 2.39 10.92
C ILE A 127 23.74 2.94 11.76
N PRO A 128 24.70 3.69 11.18
CA PRO A 128 25.72 4.37 11.97
C PRO A 128 25.13 5.66 12.57
N ILE A 129 24.29 5.52 13.60
CA ILE A 129 23.70 6.64 14.36
C ILE A 129 24.01 6.47 15.86
N ASN A 130 24.08 7.59 16.58
CA ASN A 130 24.22 7.66 18.04
C ASN A 130 23.25 6.71 18.77
N HIS A 131 23.75 5.98 19.77
CA HIS A 131 23.06 4.92 20.48
C HIS A 131 21.72 5.35 21.12
N GLU A 132 21.64 6.58 21.66
CA GLU A 132 20.41 7.08 22.29
C GLU A 132 19.28 7.33 21.25
N PHE A 133 19.64 7.90 20.10
CA PHE A 133 18.69 8.09 19.00
C PHE A 133 18.25 6.74 18.42
N HIS A 134 19.14 5.75 18.41
CA HIS A 134 18.85 4.40 17.95
C HIS A 134 17.80 3.70 18.82
N GLN A 135 17.81 3.91 20.15
CA GLN A 135 16.82 3.33 21.05
C GLN A 135 15.42 3.91 20.84
N LYS A 136 15.30 5.25 20.81
CA LYS A 136 14.02 5.94 20.53
C LYS A 136 13.45 5.53 19.17
N LEU A 137 14.31 5.37 18.17
CA LEU A 137 13.90 4.95 16.84
C LEU A 137 13.43 3.50 16.80
N ASN A 138 14.12 2.59 17.50
CA ASN A 138 13.70 1.20 17.61
C ASN A 138 12.34 1.06 18.31
N GLN A 139 12.10 1.81 19.39
CA GLN A 139 10.78 1.85 20.03
C GLN A 139 9.69 2.27 19.04
N LYS A 140 9.96 3.31 18.23
CA LYS A 140 9.01 3.76 17.20
C LYS A 140 8.81 2.73 16.08
N PHE A 141 9.83 1.95 15.72
CA PHE A 141 9.67 0.84 14.78
C PHE A 141 8.79 -0.26 15.35
N GLU A 142 8.97 -0.64 16.61
CA GLU A 142 8.12 -1.60 17.29
C GLU A 142 6.67 -1.12 17.41
N GLU A 143 6.45 0.18 17.67
CA GLU A 143 5.14 0.80 17.66
C GLU A 143 4.48 0.72 16.28
N ILE A 144 5.22 1.03 15.21
CA ILE A 144 4.72 0.94 13.84
C ILE A 144 4.42 -0.52 13.47
N GLU A 145 5.28 -1.46 13.81
CA GLU A 145 5.05 -2.88 13.56
C GLU A 145 3.80 -3.36 14.29
N LYS A 146 3.61 -2.96 15.56
CA LYS A 146 2.37 -3.21 16.29
C LYS A 146 1.18 -2.55 15.62
N GLU A 147 1.29 -1.32 15.12
CA GLU A 147 0.21 -0.66 14.38
C GLU A 147 -0.16 -1.40 13.09
N GLN A 148 0.83 -1.87 12.33
CA GLN A 148 0.62 -2.61 11.08
C GLN A 148 -0.01 -3.99 11.30
N ASN A 149 0.30 -4.66 12.42
CA ASN A 149 -0.22 -5.99 12.75
C ASN A 149 -1.58 -5.96 13.47
N LYS A 150 -2.18 -4.78 13.67
CA LYS A 150 -3.49 -4.66 14.33
C LYS A 150 -4.63 -5.02 13.38
N LYS A 151 -5.65 -5.64 13.96
CA LYS A 151 -6.90 -6.07 13.31
C LYS A 151 -7.86 -4.92 12.99
N ILE A 152 -7.40 -3.67 12.93
CA ILE A 152 -8.27 -2.49 12.81
C ILE A 152 -7.73 -1.57 11.72
N VAL A 153 -8.63 -1.14 10.84
CA VAL A 153 -8.36 -0.16 9.79
C VAL A 153 -9.28 1.03 9.98
N ILE A 154 -8.69 2.16 10.36
CA ILE A 154 -9.40 3.44 10.44
C ILE A 154 -9.27 4.10 9.07
N TYR A 155 -10.38 4.15 8.33
CA TYR A 155 -10.41 4.62 6.95
C TYR A 155 -10.97 6.04 6.85
N GLY A 156 -10.45 6.81 5.89
CA GLY A 156 -10.85 8.19 5.67
C GLY A 156 -11.53 8.46 4.32
N ARG A 157 -11.67 7.45 3.46
CA ARG A 157 -12.28 7.59 2.13
C ARG A 157 -13.67 6.92 2.10
N TYR A 158 -14.37 7.01 0.96
CA TYR A 158 -15.67 6.33 0.80
C TYR A 158 -15.54 4.80 0.89
N LEU A 159 -14.52 4.24 0.23
CA LEU A 159 -14.22 2.80 0.24
C LEU A 159 -13.39 2.44 1.49
N PRO A 160 -13.85 1.54 2.38
CA PRO A 160 -13.19 1.33 3.67
C PRO A 160 -11.89 0.52 3.58
N PHE A 161 -11.67 -0.21 2.47
CA PHE A 161 -10.59 -1.18 2.30
C PHE A 161 -9.25 -0.54 1.90
N VAL A 162 -8.79 0.44 2.69
CA VAL A 162 -7.52 1.14 2.48
C VAL A 162 -6.37 0.14 2.53
N GLY A 163 -5.43 0.27 1.60
CA GLY A 163 -4.28 -0.61 1.46
C GLY A 163 -4.49 -1.78 0.51
N CYS A 164 -5.74 -2.17 0.21
CA CYS A 164 -6.06 -3.32 -0.63
C CYS A 164 -5.99 -3.02 -2.14
N GLY A 165 -5.87 -1.75 -2.56
CA GLY A 165 -5.74 -1.37 -3.96
C GLY A 165 -7.07 -1.18 -4.68
N TYR A 166 -7.17 -1.69 -5.91
CA TYR A 166 -8.31 -1.47 -6.80
C TYR A 166 -9.46 -2.43 -6.53
N ASP A 167 -10.69 -1.91 -6.56
CA ASP A 167 -11.92 -2.69 -6.48
C ASP A 167 -12.10 -3.50 -7.78
N LEU A 168 -12.09 -4.83 -7.66
CA LEU A 168 -12.38 -5.77 -8.75
C LEU A 168 -13.87 -6.18 -8.79
N GLY A 169 -14.70 -5.62 -7.91
CA GLY A 169 -16.11 -5.94 -7.77
C GLY A 169 -16.35 -6.99 -6.68
N GLY A 170 -17.36 -7.82 -6.88
CA GLY A 170 -17.76 -8.84 -5.91
C GLY A 170 -19.24 -9.17 -6.03
N TRP A 171 -19.72 -9.95 -5.08
CA TRP A 171 -21.10 -10.41 -5.06
C TRP A 171 -21.71 -10.36 -3.66
N THR A 172 -23.04 -10.34 -3.64
CA THR A 172 -23.83 -10.36 -2.41
C THR A 172 -24.97 -11.36 -2.56
N LEU A 173 -25.23 -12.12 -1.50
CA LEU A 173 -26.27 -13.13 -1.47
C LEU A 173 -27.11 -12.98 -0.20
N ALA A 174 -28.41 -13.16 -0.33
CA ALA A 174 -29.32 -13.37 0.79
C ALA A 174 -29.86 -14.79 0.68
N LEU A 175 -29.75 -15.55 1.77
CA LEU A 175 -30.20 -16.95 1.88
C LEU A 175 -31.15 -17.09 3.05
N ASP A 176 -32.27 -17.76 2.85
CA ASP A 176 -33.14 -18.16 3.94
C ASP A 176 -32.52 -19.35 4.71
N ILE A 177 -32.14 -19.11 5.98
CA ILE A 177 -31.59 -20.14 6.88
C ILE A 177 -32.65 -20.80 7.77
N SER A 178 -33.93 -20.42 7.61
CA SER A 178 -35.06 -21.08 8.24
C SER A 178 -35.61 -22.25 7.43
N LYS A 179 -35.25 -22.34 6.15
CA LYS A 179 -35.60 -23.46 5.28
C LYS A 179 -34.70 -24.67 5.52
N GLY A 180 -35.33 -25.78 5.91
CA GLY A 180 -34.68 -27.07 6.07
C GLY A 180 -34.33 -27.75 4.75
N LYS A 181 -33.21 -28.49 4.72
CA LYS A 181 -32.89 -29.35 3.57
C LYS A 181 -33.93 -30.47 3.43
N GLU A 182 -34.28 -30.81 2.20
CA GLU A 182 -35.18 -31.93 1.89
C GLU A 182 -34.36 -33.20 1.65
N ASN A 183 -34.62 -34.24 2.43
CA ASN A 183 -33.94 -35.53 2.32
C ASN A 183 -34.98 -36.66 2.30
N LEU A 184 -35.02 -37.46 1.24
CA LEU A 184 -35.97 -38.56 1.06
C LEU A 184 -37.44 -38.15 1.34
N LYS A 185 -37.87 -36.97 0.85
CA LYS A 185 -39.20 -36.35 1.06
C LYS A 185 -39.53 -35.91 2.50
N LYS A 186 -38.53 -35.85 3.38
CA LYS A 186 -38.67 -35.28 4.73
C LYS A 186 -37.86 -33.99 4.79
N ILE A 187 -38.50 -32.91 5.25
CA ILE A 187 -37.83 -31.64 5.54
C ILE A 187 -37.15 -31.78 6.90
N GLU A 188 -35.83 -31.72 6.92
CA GLU A 188 -35.05 -31.72 8.16
C GLU A 188 -35.13 -30.35 8.84
N LYS A 189 -35.14 -30.31 10.17
CA LYS A 189 -35.20 -29.03 10.88
C LYS A 189 -33.81 -28.36 10.89
N PRO A 190 -33.68 -27.09 10.46
CA PRO A 190 -32.41 -26.36 10.56
C PRO A 190 -31.89 -26.28 12.00
N THR A 191 -30.59 -26.49 12.17
CA THR A 191 -29.91 -26.28 13.45
C THR A 191 -29.38 -24.85 13.52
N PRO A 192 -29.66 -24.09 14.59
CA PRO A 192 -29.07 -22.76 14.81
C PRO A 192 -27.55 -22.82 14.87
N PHE A 193 -26.90 -21.75 14.42
CA PHE A 193 -25.44 -21.60 14.47
C PHE A 193 -25.04 -20.13 14.70
N GLN A 194 -23.86 -19.91 15.26
CA GLN A 194 -23.22 -18.59 15.35
C GLN A 194 -22.40 -18.28 14.11
N THR A 195 -22.27 -17.00 13.77
CA THR A 195 -21.52 -16.59 12.58
C THR A 195 -20.03 -16.97 12.68
N ASN A 196 -19.49 -17.02 13.90
CA ASN A 196 -18.11 -17.42 14.16
C ASN A 196 -17.85 -18.87 13.73
N GLU A 197 -18.79 -19.79 13.96
CA GLU A 197 -18.67 -21.19 13.50
C GLU A 197 -18.50 -21.28 11.98
N LEU A 198 -19.20 -20.42 11.23
CA LEU A 198 -19.07 -20.34 9.78
C LEU A 198 -17.69 -19.77 9.38
N TYR A 199 -17.24 -18.70 10.03
CA TYR A 199 -15.91 -18.14 9.79
C TYR A 199 -14.77 -19.14 10.09
N ASP A 200 -14.88 -19.92 11.16
CA ASP A 200 -13.90 -20.94 11.54
C ASP A 200 -13.84 -22.09 10.53
N LYS A 201 -15.02 -22.50 10.02
CA LYS A 201 -15.10 -23.48 8.95
C LYS A 201 -14.43 -22.94 7.68
N ILE A 202 -14.67 -21.68 7.32
CA ILE A 202 -14.02 -21.05 6.15
C ILE A 202 -12.50 -20.95 6.31
N ASN A 203 -11.99 -20.57 7.48
CA ASN A 203 -10.54 -20.57 7.74
C ASN A 203 -9.95 -21.96 7.45
N SER A 204 -10.57 -23.01 7.98
CA SER A 204 -10.13 -24.39 7.77
C SER A 204 -10.14 -24.79 6.29
N PHE A 205 -11.12 -24.31 5.51
CA PHE A 205 -11.18 -24.55 4.07
C PHE A 205 -10.07 -23.82 3.32
N VAL A 206 -9.88 -22.53 3.60
CA VAL A 206 -8.87 -21.70 2.95
C VAL A 206 -7.46 -22.22 3.25
N ASP A 207 -7.19 -22.66 4.48
CA ASP A 207 -5.92 -23.25 4.88
C ASP A 207 -5.63 -24.57 4.14
N ASN A 208 -6.67 -25.30 3.73
CA ASN A 208 -6.55 -26.52 2.92
C ASN A 208 -6.37 -26.22 1.42
N VAL A 209 -6.60 -24.99 0.96
CA VAL A 209 -6.37 -24.61 -0.44
C VAL A 209 -4.87 -24.49 -0.68
N ASN A 210 -4.27 -25.55 -1.21
CA ASN A 210 -2.87 -25.52 -1.62
C ASN A 210 -2.71 -24.95 -3.03
N LEU A 211 -2.55 -23.62 -3.11
CA LEU A 211 -2.04 -22.97 -4.30
C LEU A 211 -0.51 -23.11 -4.31
N TYR A 212 0.04 -24.05 -5.08
CA TYR A 212 1.47 -24.38 -5.11
C TYR A 212 2.39 -23.14 -5.05
N GLY A 213 3.04 -22.93 -3.91
CA GLY A 213 4.01 -21.85 -3.71
C GLY A 213 3.42 -20.44 -3.52
N ILE A 214 2.10 -20.32 -3.35
CA ILE A 214 1.40 -19.07 -3.09
C ILE A 214 0.94 -19.06 -1.63
N ASN A 215 1.24 -17.97 -0.93
CA ASN A 215 0.80 -17.83 0.46
C ASN A 215 -0.62 -17.28 0.46
N VAL A 216 -1.54 -18.02 1.09
CA VAL A 216 -2.87 -17.54 1.44
C VAL A 216 -2.89 -17.32 2.94
N SER A 217 -3.40 -16.18 3.39
CA SER A 217 -3.58 -15.87 4.81
C SER A 217 -4.99 -15.34 5.05
N THR A 218 -5.53 -15.63 6.23
CA THR A 218 -6.82 -15.10 6.66
C THR A 218 -6.62 -14.20 7.88
N GLU A 219 -7.21 -13.01 7.84
CA GLU A 219 -7.15 -12.05 8.93
C GLU A 219 -8.53 -11.46 9.23
N ASP A 220 -8.84 -11.39 10.51
CA ASP A 220 -10.03 -10.73 11.01
C ASP A 220 -9.77 -9.22 11.09
N THR A 221 -10.54 -8.41 10.37
CA THR A 221 -10.31 -6.96 10.26
C THR A 221 -11.59 -6.16 10.53
N TYR A 222 -11.48 -5.17 11.41
CA TYR A 222 -12.53 -4.19 11.71
C TYR A 222 -12.27 -2.88 10.99
N TYR A 223 -13.26 -2.40 10.25
CA TYR A 223 -13.20 -1.15 9.52
C TYR A 223 -14.02 -0.07 10.23
N ILE A 224 -13.37 1.05 10.52
CA ILE A 224 -13.92 2.15 11.32
C ILE A 224 -13.76 3.46 10.56
N ASP A 225 -14.83 4.25 10.49
CA ASP A 225 -14.80 5.55 9.84
C ASP A 225 -14.02 6.57 10.69
N GLY A 226 -12.93 7.09 10.15
CA GLY A 226 -12.10 8.07 10.83
C GLY A 226 -12.78 9.40 11.14
N ARG A 227 -13.98 9.66 10.60
CA ARG A 227 -14.77 10.87 10.89
C ARG A 227 -15.68 10.71 12.11
N THR A 228 -15.87 9.49 12.61
CA THR A 228 -16.80 9.20 13.72
C THR A 228 -16.10 8.92 15.04
N ILE A 229 -14.77 8.89 15.07
CA ILE A 229 -13.98 8.47 16.25
C ILE A 229 -13.57 9.61 17.18
N ARG A 230 -13.84 10.87 16.83
CA ARG A 230 -13.35 12.05 17.55
C ARG A 230 -13.69 12.04 19.05
N ASP A 231 -14.92 11.66 19.38
CA ASP A 231 -15.42 11.66 20.75
C ASP A 231 -15.26 10.29 21.44
N ASP A 232 -14.61 9.34 20.78
CA ASP A 232 -14.40 7.98 21.29
C ASP A 232 -13.00 7.82 21.88
N THR A 233 -12.94 7.87 23.22
CA THR A 233 -11.69 7.79 23.98
C THR A 233 -10.94 6.47 23.81
N ARG A 234 -11.58 5.44 23.25
CA ARG A 234 -10.94 4.16 22.91
C ARG A 234 -9.99 4.30 21.72
N PHE A 235 -10.28 5.23 20.81
CA PHE A 235 -9.46 5.48 19.61
C PHE A 235 -8.60 6.73 19.76
N LEU A 236 -9.06 7.76 20.47
CA LEU A 236 -8.35 9.04 20.60
C LEU A 236 -8.26 9.46 22.07
N SER A 237 -7.04 9.52 22.60
CA SER A 237 -6.78 10.10 23.93
C SER A 237 -6.76 11.64 23.90
N ASP A 238 -6.34 12.21 22.78
CA ASP A 238 -6.30 13.64 22.49
C ASP A 238 -6.83 13.87 21.06
N PRO A 239 -7.78 14.80 20.82
CA PRO A 239 -8.25 15.16 19.48
C PRO A 239 -7.14 15.59 18.50
N PHE A 240 -5.95 15.94 18.97
CA PHE A 240 -4.82 16.33 18.12
C PHE A 240 -3.78 15.22 17.93
N ALA A 241 -3.98 14.05 18.53
CA ALA A 241 -3.09 12.90 18.42
C ALA A 241 -3.54 11.93 17.32
N ARG A 242 -2.63 11.02 16.96
CA ARG A 242 -2.91 9.92 16.04
C ARG A 242 -3.86 8.94 16.72
N PRO A 243 -4.90 8.44 16.03
CA PRO A 243 -5.75 7.40 16.57
C PRO A 243 -4.98 6.13 16.93
N LEU A 244 -5.21 5.66 18.15
CA LEU A 244 -4.77 4.35 18.59
C LEU A 244 -5.70 3.30 17.99
N SER A 245 -5.13 2.35 17.26
CA SER A 245 -5.84 1.12 16.92
C SER A 245 -5.84 0.21 18.16
N PHE A 246 -7.00 -0.07 18.77
CA PHE A 246 -7.13 -0.85 20.02
C PHE A 246 -7.84 -2.18 19.78
N SER A 247 -7.14 -3.32 19.86
CA SER A 247 -7.63 -4.65 19.45
C SER A 247 -8.61 -5.32 20.41
N ASP A 248 -8.45 -5.13 21.72
CA ASP A 248 -8.95 -6.09 22.71
C ASP A 248 -10.47 -5.98 23.00
N ILE A 249 -11.16 -4.99 22.41
CA ILE A 249 -12.55 -4.65 22.73
C ILE A 249 -13.56 -5.13 21.66
N LEU A 250 -13.11 -5.65 20.51
CA LEU A 250 -13.99 -5.84 19.34
C LEU A 250 -14.48 -7.27 19.08
N GLU A 251 -14.01 -8.30 19.82
CA GLU A 251 -14.47 -9.69 19.62
C GLU A 251 -16.00 -9.85 19.77
N ASN A 252 -16.64 -9.03 20.61
CA ASN A 252 -18.09 -9.05 20.82
C ASN A 252 -18.92 -8.36 19.70
N SER A 253 -18.28 -7.81 18.67
CA SER A 253 -18.97 -6.99 17.64
C SER A 253 -19.30 -7.73 16.34
N ILE A 254 -18.91 -9.00 16.20
CA ILE A 254 -19.16 -9.80 14.98
C ILE A 254 -20.66 -10.03 14.73
N GLU A 255 -21.47 -10.08 15.80
CA GLU A 255 -22.90 -10.43 15.72
C GLU A 255 -23.85 -9.23 15.64
N GLU A 256 -23.38 -7.99 15.85
CA GLU A 256 -24.25 -6.81 15.87
C GLU A 256 -24.29 -6.09 14.50
N PRO A 257 -25.39 -6.17 13.74
CA PRO A 257 -25.49 -5.56 12.41
C PRO A 257 -25.56 -4.01 12.41
N ALA A 258 -25.76 -3.39 13.57
CA ALA A 258 -26.21 -1.99 13.70
C ALA A 258 -25.12 -0.97 14.05
N LYS A 259 -23.86 -1.38 14.31
CA LYS A 259 -22.78 -0.44 14.63
C LYS A 259 -22.13 0.11 13.34
N PRO A 260 -21.64 1.37 13.36
CA PRO A 260 -20.92 1.96 12.22
C PRO A 260 -19.61 1.23 11.87
N ASN A 261 -19.12 0.39 12.78
CA ASN A 261 -17.91 -0.39 12.62
C ASN A 261 -18.25 -1.72 11.95
N ARG A 262 -17.60 -2.05 10.83
CA ARG A 262 -17.89 -3.28 10.08
C ARG A 262 -16.75 -4.29 10.20
N PHE A 263 -17.11 -5.51 10.57
CA PHE A 263 -16.21 -6.66 10.52
C PHE A 263 -16.17 -7.27 9.12
N TYR A 264 -14.97 -7.56 8.63
CA TYR A 264 -14.75 -8.44 7.49
C TYR A 264 -13.63 -9.42 7.81
N LYS A 265 -13.80 -10.66 7.36
CA LYS A 265 -12.69 -11.59 7.23
C LYS A 265 -11.98 -11.30 5.92
N ARG A 266 -10.72 -10.89 6.00
CA ARG A 266 -9.85 -10.63 4.85
C ARG A 266 -9.10 -11.92 4.52
N ILE A 267 -9.26 -12.41 3.29
CA ILE A 267 -8.46 -13.50 2.74
C ILE A 267 -7.48 -12.86 1.77
N GLU A 268 -6.20 -12.95 2.07
CA GLU A 268 -5.11 -12.34 1.30
C GLU A 268 -4.32 -13.42 0.58
N ILE A 269 -4.12 -13.24 -0.72
CA ILE A 269 -3.38 -14.15 -1.59
C ILE A 269 -2.18 -13.37 -2.10
N SER A 270 -0.99 -13.76 -1.67
CA SER A 270 0.26 -13.12 -2.06
C SER A 270 0.95 -13.92 -3.15
N GLY A 271 0.80 -13.46 -4.39
CA GLY A 271 1.45 -14.01 -5.57
C GLY A 271 2.73 -13.25 -5.96
N TRP A 272 3.52 -13.83 -6.86
CA TRP A 272 4.69 -13.17 -7.47
C TRP A 272 5.66 -12.57 -6.43
N LYS A 273 5.90 -13.29 -5.32
CA LYS A 273 6.76 -12.87 -4.21
C LYS A 273 6.41 -11.49 -3.62
N GLY A 274 5.10 -11.18 -3.53
CA GLY A 274 4.58 -9.95 -2.95
C GLY A 274 4.36 -8.81 -3.95
N GLU A 275 4.63 -9.03 -5.25
CA GLU A 275 4.34 -8.03 -6.29
C GLU A 275 2.84 -7.96 -6.59
N LEU A 276 2.11 -9.06 -6.41
CA LEU A 276 0.68 -9.15 -6.73
C LEU A 276 -0.07 -9.65 -5.51
N ILE A 277 -1.00 -8.84 -4.99
CA ILE A 277 -1.83 -9.23 -3.84
C ILE A 277 -3.28 -9.16 -4.25
N VAL A 278 -3.99 -10.26 -4.05
CA VAL A 278 -5.44 -10.33 -4.22
C VAL A 278 -6.05 -10.47 -2.83
N SER A 279 -6.99 -9.59 -2.51
CA SER A 279 -7.64 -9.58 -1.20
C SER A 279 -9.14 -9.74 -1.35
N ILE A 280 -9.72 -10.69 -0.63
CA ILE A 280 -11.16 -10.95 -0.59
C ILE A 280 -11.69 -10.52 0.77
N MET A 281 -12.66 -9.62 0.79
CA MET A 281 -13.35 -9.16 1.99
C MET A 281 -14.65 -9.94 2.11
N LEU A 282 -14.70 -10.87 3.05
CA LEU A 282 -15.85 -11.72 3.30
C LEU A 282 -16.59 -11.27 4.56
N ARG A 283 -17.91 -11.11 4.45
CA ARG A 283 -18.76 -10.77 5.58
C ARG A 283 -20.05 -11.59 5.55
N PHE A 284 -20.38 -12.12 6.72
CA PHE A 284 -21.64 -12.78 7.01
C PHE A 284 -22.45 -11.93 7.98
N THR A 285 -23.74 -11.79 7.75
CA THR A 285 -24.65 -11.06 8.65
C THR A 285 -25.99 -11.77 8.71
N LYS A 286 -26.42 -12.14 9.91
CA LYS A 286 -27.75 -12.71 10.13
C LYS A 286 -28.73 -11.57 10.38
N PHE A 287 -29.84 -11.58 9.65
CA PHE A 287 -30.96 -10.67 9.86
C PHE A 287 -32.18 -11.46 10.35
N GLU A 288 -32.86 -10.89 11.33
CA GLU A 288 -34.18 -11.35 11.77
C GLU A 288 -35.17 -10.22 11.45
N LEU A 289 -36.00 -10.44 10.43
CA LEU A 289 -37.06 -9.50 10.10
C LEU A 289 -38.25 -9.78 11.03
N LYS A 290 -38.86 -8.73 11.59
CA LYS A 290 -40.07 -8.86 12.42
C LYS A 290 -41.16 -9.56 11.59
N ASN A 291 -41.49 -10.81 11.95
CA ASN A 291 -42.46 -11.71 11.31
C ASN A 291 -42.01 -12.41 10.01
N LEU A 292 -40.70 -12.54 9.74
CA LEU A 292 -40.16 -13.20 8.55
C LEU A 292 -39.04 -14.19 8.89
N GLU A 293 -38.70 -14.99 7.89
CA GLU A 293 -37.65 -16.02 7.87
C GLU A 293 -36.27 -15.45 8.28
N LYS A 294 -35.49 -16.24 9.02
CA LYS A 294 -34.11 -15.87 9.38
C LYS A 294 -33.28 -15.87 8.11
N THR A 295 -32.66 -14.73 7.79
CA THR A 295 -31.89 -14.57 6.55
C THR A 295 -30.41 -14.43 6.86
N LEU A 296 -29.55 -15.18 6.16
CA LEU A 296 -28.11 -14.99 6.13
C LEU A 296 -27.74 -14.14 4.91
N PHE A 297 -27.21 -12.95 5.15
CA PHE A 297 -26.59 -12.13 4.13
C PHE A 297 -25.10 -12.41 4.05
N ILE A 298 -24.61 -12.62 2.84
CA ILE A 298 -23.21 -12.90 2.52
C ILE A 298 -22.73 -11.81 1.56
N GLU A 299 -21.60 -11.19 1.87
CA GLU A 299 -20.94 -10.20 1.03
C GLU A 299 -19.49 -10.63 0.80
N ALA A 300 -19.10 -10.68 -0.48
CA ALA A 300 -17.73 -10.89 -0.90
C ALA A 300 -17.32 -9.74 -1.81
N LYS A 301 -16.23 -9.04 -1.45
CA LYS A 301 -15.62 -7.99 -2.30
C LYS A 301 -14.19 -8.36 -2.62
N TYR A 302 -13.76 -8.04 -3.84
CA TYR A 302 -12.45 -8.39 -4.36
C TYR A 302 -11.62 -7.15 -4.58
N PHE A 303 -10.37 -7.19 -4.14
CA PHE A 303 -9.41 -6.11 -4.29
C PHE A 303 -8.10 -6.62 -4.86
N LEU A 304 -7.44 -5.75 -5.60
CA LEU A 304 -6.15 -6.03 -6.23
C LEU A 304 -5.16 -4.93 -5.90
N LEU A 305 -4.04 -5.35 -5.32
CA LEU A 305 -2.84 -4.54 -5.22
C LEU A 305 -1.87 -4.99 -6.32
N PRO A 306 -1.76 -4.22 -7.42
CA PRO A 306 -0.93 -4.60 -8.56
C PRO A 306 0.56 -4.39 -8.28
N PRO A 307 1.44 -4.77 -9.22
CA PRO A 307 2.88 -4.55 -9.11
C PRO A 307 3.25 -3.08 -8.84
N LEU A 308 4.49 -2.86 -8.40
CA LEU A 308 5.02 -1.51 -8.21
C LEU A 308 5.11 -0.77 -9.55
N GLN A 309 5.25 0.56 -9.52
CA GLN A 309 5.55 1.33 -10.73
C GLN A 309 6.88 0.90 -11.37
N ARG A 310 6.96 0.98 -12.71
CA ARG A 310 8.14 0.55 -13.48
C ARG A 310 9.48 1.14 -13.00
N ILE A 311 9.47 2.37 -12.50
CA ILE A 311 10.68 3.07 -12.01
C ILE A 311 11.41 2.30 -10.90
N PHE A 312 10.69 1.52 -10.08
CA PHE A 312 11.28 0.77 -8.98
C PHE A 312 12.06 -0.47 -9.43
N TYR A 313 11.80 -0.96 -10.65
CA TYR A 313 12.46 -2.14 -11.20
C TYR A 313 13.76 -1.82 -11.94
N GLU A 314 14.08 -0.54 -12.16
CA GLU A 314 15.32 -0.12 -12.83
C GLU A 314 16.58 -0.62 -12.11
N ILE A 315 16.48 -0.94 -10.82
CA ILE A 315 17.61 -1.53 -10.06
C ILE A 315 18.07 -2.87 -10.66
N ASP A 316 17.18 -3.62 -11.29
CA ASP A 316 17.46 -4.93 -11.89
C ASP A 316 18.06 -4.80 -13.30
N SER A 317 18.01 -3.62 -13.93
CA SER A 317 18.63 -3.38 -15.23
C SER A 317 20.10 -2.94 -15.13
N ILE A 318 20.58 -2.67 -13.91
CA ILE A 318 21.96 -2.27 -13.66
C ILE A 318 22.90 -3.44 -13.90
N GLN A 319 23.85 -3.25 -14.81
CA GLN A 319 24.84 -4.26 -15.16
C GLN A 319 26.03 -4.26 -14.18
N PHE A 320 26.50 -5.46 -13.82
CA PHE A 320 27.65 -5.65 -12.95
C PHE A 320 28.65 -6.64 -13.58
N PRO A 321 29.96 -6.33 -13.63
CA PRO A 321 30.60 -5.06 -13.22
C PRO A 321 30.28 -3.89 -14.17
N ALA A 322 30.42 -2.65 -13.69
CA ALA A 322 30.19 -1.47 -14.52
C ALA A 322 31.23 -1.40 -15.65
N THR A 323 30.77 -1.13 -16.87
CA THR A 323 31.64 -0.92 -18.03
C THR A 323 32.39 0.41 -17.89
N PHE A 324 33.58 0.52 -18.50
CA PHE A 324 34.33 1.79 -18.53
C PHE A 324 33.48 2.96 -19.02
N MET A 325 32.70 2.77 -20.09
CA MET A 325 31.79 3.80 -20.62
C MET A 325 30.70 4.21 -19.62
N GLN A 326 30.21 3.30 -18.78
CA GLN A 326 29.22 3.63 -17.73
C GLN A 326 29.85 4.47 -16.61
N LYS A 327 31.13 4.26 -16.29
CA LYS A 327 31.87 5.12 -15.35
C LYS A 327 32.05 6.53 -15.89
N VAL A 328 32.44 6.64 -17.17
CA VAL A 328 32.61 7.93 -17.86
C VAL A 328 31.28 8.66 -17.97
N ASP A 329 30.21 7.96 -18.35
CA ASP A 329 28.86 8.53 -18.42
C ASP A 329 28.39 8.99 -17.02
N LEU A 330 28.61 8.20 -15.97
CA LEU A 330 28.26 8.62 -14.61
C LEU A 330 29.06 9.86 -14.17
N LEU A 331 30.36 9.92 -14.50
CA LEU A 331 31.21 11.09 -14.23
C LEU A 331 30.69 12.32 -14.97
N PHE A 332 30.38 12.19 -16.26
CA PHE A 332 29.83 13.26 -17.08
C PHE A 332 28.47 13.75 -16.57
N GLN A 333 27.56 12.83 -16.21
CA GLN A 333 26.29 13.18 -15.57
C GLN A 333 26.49 13.88 -14.22
N SER A 334 27.52 13.50 -13.46
CA SER A 334 27.83 14.12 -12.17
C SER A 334 28.40 15.53 -12.35
N PHE A 335 29.20 15.75 -13.40
CA PHE A 335 29.65 17.05 -13.86
C PHE A 335 28.50 17.96 -14.32
N LEU A 336 27.58 17.48 -15.16
CA LEU A 336 26.46 18.32 -15.61
C LEU A 336 25.53 18.72 -14.45
N ILE A 337 25.35 17.81 -13.50
CA ILE A 337 24.39 18.01 -12.40
C ILE A 337 25.01 18.77 -11.23
N SER A 338 26.34 18.81 -11.08
CA SER A 338 27.01 19.54 -9.99
C SER A 338 26.66 21.03 -10.01
N PHE A 339 26.62 21.64 -11.19
CA PHE A 339 26.24 23.06 -11.37
C PHE A 339 24.85 23.39 -10.79
N PHE A 340 23.92 22.43 -10.79
CA PHE A 340 22.57 22.61 -10.23
C PHE A 340 22.48 22.15 -8.78
N ILE A 341 23.05 20.99 -8.45
CA ILE A 341 22.99 20.43 -7.09
C ILE A 341 23.76 21.31 -6.11
N TRP A 342 24.89 21.89 -6.49
CA TRP A 342 25.72 22.64 -5.55
C TRP A 342 25.00 23.85 -4.91
N PRO A 343 24.45 24.81 -5.67
CA PRO A 343 23.66 25.89 -5.09
C PRO A 343 22.34 25.39 -4.47
N LEU A 344 21.73 24.34 -5.04
CA LEU A 344 20.49 23.77 -4.50
C LEU A 344 20.71 23.12 -3.14
N SER A 345 21.86 22.48 -2.88
CA SER A 345 22.22 21.90 -1.58
C SER A 345 22.33 22.96 -0.50
N PHE A 346 22.83 24.17 -0.82
CA PHE A 346 22.80 25.31 0.10
C PHE A 346 21.36 25.70 0.47
N ALA A 347 20.49 25.86 -0.53
CA ALA A 347 19.08 26.19 -0.30
C ALA A 347 18.33 25.08 0.47
N GLN A 348 18.57 23.81 0.16
CA GLN A 348 17.97 22.66 0.86
C GLN A 348 18.44 22.57 2.31
N THR A 349 19.72 22.84 2.59
CA THR A 349 20.25 22.88 3.96
C THR A 349 19.64 24.03 4.74
N ALA A 350 19.56 25.22 4.16
CA ALA A 350 18.87 26.36 4.76
C ALA A 350 17.40 26.04 5.06
N TYR A 351 16.66 25.47 4.10
CA TYR A 351 15.28 25.03 4.33
C TYR A 351 15.16 24.05 5.50
N LYS A 352 16.06 23.07 5.62
CA LYS A 352 16.05 22.11 6.74
C LYS A 352 16.32 22.77 8.09
N ILE A 353 17.15 23.82 8.14
CA ILE A 353 17.40 24.61 9.36
C ILE A 353 16.13 25.36 9.79
N PHE A 354 15.39 25.93 8.84
CA PHE A 354 14.15 26.67 9.11
C PHE A 354 12.90 25.78 9.19
N LYS A 355 12.97 24.52 8.72
CA LYS A 355 11.84 23.57 8.71
C LYS A 355 11.16 23.41 10.08
N PRO A 356 11.86 23.28 11.22
CA PRO A 356 11.21 23.18 12.53
C PRO A 356 10.30 24.36 12.86
N ILE A 357 10.67 25.57 12.41
CA ILE A 357 9.86 26.78 12.59
C ILE A 357 8.62 26.71 11.70
N ILE A 358 8.79 26.32 10.44
CA ILE A 358 7.69 26.14 9.49
C ILE A 358 6.70 25.08 10.00
N ASP A 359 7.21 23.94 10.47
CA ASP A 359 6.41 22.83 11.00
C ASP A 359 5.69 23.24 12.30
N TYR A 360 6.31 24.06 13.15
CA TYR A 360 5.67 24.63 14.34
C TYR A 360 4.46 25.50 13.97
N PHE A 361 4.60 26.44 13.04
CA PHE A 361 3.48 27.27 12.58
C PHE A 361 2.39 26.46 11.88
N LYS A 362 2.79 25.48 11.05
CA LYS A 362 1.85 24.57 10.42
C LYS A 362 1.04 23.78 11.46
N LYS A 363 1.71 23.29 12.52
CA LYS A 363 1.06 22.56 13.61
C LYS A 363 -0.03 23.39 14.29
N ILE A 364 0.24 24.68 14.54
CA ILE A 364 -0.74 25.62 15.10
C ILE A 364 -1.96 25.74 14.18
N ILE A 365 -1.75 25.97 12.89
CA ILE A 365 -2.86 26.11 11.92
C ILE A 365 -3.69 24.83 11.88
N ASP A 366 -3.04 23.68 11.77
CA ASP A 366 -3.76 22.42 11.69
C ASP A 366 -4.52 22.11 13.01
N ILE A 367 -4.02 22.54 14.18
CA ILE A 367 -4.75 22.45 15.47
C ILE A 367 -6.03 23.29 15.40
N LEU A 368 -5.96 24.51 14.86
CA LEU A 368 -7.14 25.36 14.67
C LEU A 368 -8.15 24.70 13.72
N ILE A 369 -7.68 24.14 12.60
CA ILE A 369 -8.52 23.40 11.64
C ILE A 369 -9.24 22.23 12.32
N ILE A 370 -8.53 21.42 13.12
CA ILE A 370 -9.14 20.31 13.85
C ILE A 370 -10.16 20.82 14.86
N LYS A 371 -9.85 21.89 15.60
CA LYS A 371 -10.75 22.46 16.62
C LYS A 371 -12.05 22.97 15.99
N GLU A 372 -11.98 23.64 14.85
CA GLU A 372 -13.13 24.23 14.16
C GLU A 372 -13.91 23.24 13.30
N ASN A 373 -13.36 22.06 13.01
CA ASN A 373 -14.01 21.03 12.20
C ASN A 373 -14.36 19.78 13.03
N PRO A 374 -15.60 19.67 13.55
CA PRO A 374 -16.06 18.47 14.25
C PRO A 374 -15.97 17.19 13.41
N GLY A 375 -16.13 17.29 12.08
CA GLY A 375 -16.02 16.19 11.13
C GLY A 375 -14.61 15.96 10.60
N PHE A 376 -13.57 16.37 11.34
CA PHE A 376 -12.19 16.13 10.94
C PHE A 376 -11.95 14.63 10.71
N ASN A 377 -11.23 14.32 9.63
CA ASN A 377 -11.02 12.96 9.20
C ASN A 377 -9.69 12.44 9.73
N TYR A 378 -9.77 11.60 10.76
CA TYR A 378 -8.63 10.92 11.35
C TYR A 378 -8.25 9.63 10.60
N GLY A 379 -9.02 9.26 9.59
CA GLY A 379 -8.82 8.00 8.88
C GLY A 379 -7.74 8.09 7.82
N SER A 380 -7.09 6.95 7.60
CA SER A 380 -6.11 6.79 6.54
C SER A 380 -6.78 6.92 5.16
N ILE A 381 -6.20 7.71 4.27
CA ILE A 381 -6.73 7.89 2.91
C ILE A 381 -6.08 6.93 1.93
N THR A 382 -4.82 6.55 2.11
CA THR A 382 -4.06 5.70 1.18
C THR A 382 -2.90 5.03 1.88
N SER A 383 -2.51 3.83 1.44
CA SER A 383 -1.29 3.18 1.92
C SER A 383 -0.09 3.55 1.05
N ILE A 384 1.11 3.39 1.63
CA ILE A 384 2.37 3.55 0.91
C ILE A 384 2.40 2.59 -0.28
N ARG A 385 1.96 1.34 -0.11
CA ARG A 385 1.92 0.36 -1.19
C ARG A 385 0.98 0.78 -2.32
N GLU A 386 -0.19 1.32 -2.01
CA GLU A 386 -1.16 1.78 -3.00
C GLU A 386 -0.60 2.96 -3.82
N ASN A 387 0.02 3.95 -3.18
CA ASN A 387 0.55 5.13 -3.85
C ASN A 387 1.64 4.83 -4.89
N PHE A 388 2.44 3.80 -4.63
CA PHE A 388 3.57 3.41 -5.49
C PHE A 388 3.28 2.15 -6.32
N SER A 389 2.02 1.73 -6.38
CA SER A 389 1.55 0.71 -7.31
C SER A 389 1.40 1.27 -8.72
N ASP A 390 1.63 0.43 -9.72
CA ASP A 390 1.29 0.74 -11.11
C ASP A 390 -0.22 0.58 -11.34
N THR A 391 -0.72 1.18 -12.41
CA THR A 391 -2.11 0.99 -12.87
C THR A 391 -2.27 -0.24 -13.76
N HIS A 392 -1.15 -0.84 -14.20
CA HIS A 392 -1.13 -1.95 -15.15
C HIS A 392 -0.31 -3.14 -14.61
N TYR A 393 -0.64 -4.33 -15.09
CA TYR A 393 0.21 -5.51 -14.91
C TYR A 393 1.55 -5.35 -15.64
N ARG A 394 2.61 -5.97 -15.11
CA ARG A 394 3.92 -6.01 -15.79
C ARG A 394 3.96 -7.04 -16.89
N ASN A 395 3.28 -8.17 -16.69
CA ASN A 395 3.20 -9.25 -17.67
C ASN A 395 1.78 -9.79 -17.75
N TYR A 396 1.43 -10.41 -18.88
CA TYR A 396 0.10 -10.97 -19.09
C TYR A 396 -0.22 -12.14 -18.16
N PHE A 397 0.80 -12.89 -17.72
CA PHE A 397 0.61 -14.00 -16.77
C PHE A 397 0.16 -13.52 -15.39
N GLN A 398 0.52 -12.33 -14.94
CA GLN A 398 0.00 -11.76 -13.69
C GLN A 398 -1.51 -11.55 -13.75
N PHE A 399 -2.04 -11.16 -14.91
CA PHE A 399 -3.48 -11.04 -15.11
C PHE A 399 -4.15 -12.42 -15.07
N LEU A 400 -3.59 -13.40 -15.79
CA LEU A 400 -4.12 -14.78 -15.78
C LEU A 400 -4.06 -15.41 -14.39
N ASP A 401 -2.97 -15.22 -13.66
CA ASP A 401 -2.78 -15.75 -12.32
C ASP A 401 -3.74 -15.09 -11.33
N GLN A 402 -3.97 -13.77 -11.43
CA GLN A 402 -4.96 -13.07 -10.63
C GLN A 402 -6.37 -13.64 -10.83
N ASP A 403 -6.76 -13.89 -12.08
CA ASP A 403 -8.04 -14.51 -12.43
C ASP A 403 -8.14 -15.95 -11.89
N MET A 404 -7.05 -16.74 -12.02
CA MET A 404 -6.97 -18.08 -11.44
C MET A 404 -7.12 -18.05 -9.91
N TYR A 405 -6.42 -17.15 -9.22
CA TYR A 405 -6.48 -17.03 -7.75
C TYR A 405 -7.89 -16.74 -7.26
N LEU A 406 -8.58 -15.79 -7.92
CA LEU A 406 -9.97 -15.48 -7.58
C LEU A 406 -10.87 -16.69 -7.80
N LYS A 407 -10.80 -17.35 -8.96
CA LYS A 407 -11.67 -18.50 -9.26
C LYS A 407 -11.47 -19.67 -8.31
N VAL A 408 -10.23 -19.99 -7.97
CA VAL A 408 -9.94 -21.10 -7.05
C VAL A 408 -10.47 -20.81 -5.66
N ILE A 409 -10.20 -19.61 -5.12
CA ILE A 409 -10.64 -19.25 -3.78
C ILE A 409 -12.15 -19.03 -3.74
N GLU A 410 -12.74 -18.44 -4.77
CA GLU A 410 -14.20 -18.28 -4.88
C GLU A 410 -14.91 -19.63 -4.85
N ASN A 411 -14.42 -20.62 -5.61
CA ASN A 411 -14.96 -21.98 -5.56
C ASN A 411 -14.81 -22.60 -4.17
N ALA A 412 -13.63 -22.49 -3.56
CA ALA A 412 -13.39 -23.01 -2.22
C ALA A 412 -14.30 -22.34 -1.16
N LEU A 413 -14.55 -21.04 -1.29
CA LEU A 413 -15.47 -20.31 -0.42
C LEU A 413 -16.90 -20.79 -0.57
N PHE A 414 -17.39 -20.94 -1.81
CA PHE A 414 -18.73 -21.47 -2.05
C PHE A 414 -18.90 -22.89 -1.52
N GLU A 415 -17.96 -23.78 -1.81
CA GLU A 415 -17.96 -25.16 -1.29
C GLU A 415 -17.97 -25.17 0.23
N GLY A 416 -17.13 -24.35 0.86
CA GLY A 416 -17.07 -24.25 2.32
C GLY A 416 -18.37 -23.73 2.95
N ILE A 417 -19.02 -22.73 2.34
CA ILE A 417 -20.32 -22.23 2.79
C ILE A 417 -21.40 -23.31 2.62
N VAL A 418 -21.43 -23.98 1.47
CA VAL A 418 -22.40 -25.05 1.17
C VAL A 418 -22.25 -26.20 2.16
N GLU A 419 -21.04 -26.72 2.35
CA GLU A 419 -20.80 -27.85 3.27
C GLU A 419 -21.19 -27.49 4.70
N PHE A 420 -20.87 -26.26 5.15
CA PHE A 420 -21.27 -25.78 6.46
C PHE A 420 -22.79 -25.75 6.62
N LEU A 421 -23.51 -25.12 5.69
CA LEU A 421 -24.97 -25.01 5.77
C LEU A 421 -25.67 -26.38 5.64
N ASP A 422 -25.17 -27.26 4.77
CA ASP A 422 -25.67 -28.63 4.62
C ASP A 422 -25.48 -29.43 5.93
N SER A 423 -24.37 -29.23 6.65
CA SER A 423 -24.13 -29.83 7.98
C SER A 423 -25.09 -29.33 9.06
N LYS A 424 -25.66 -28.14 8.87
CA LYS A 424 -26.67 -27.52 9.75
C LYS A 424 -28.11 -27.79 9.29
N ASN A 425 -28.30 -28.70 8.34
CA ASN A 425 -29.59 -29.10 7.76
C ASN A 425 -30.36 -27.94 7.09
N ILE A 426 -29.66 -26.95 6.54
CA ILE A 426 -30.24 -25.82 5.81
C ILE A 426 -30.27 -26.13 4.31
N ASP A 427 -31.30 -25.68 3.60
CA ASP A 427 -31.40 -25.85 2.14
C ASP A 427 -30.40 -24.95 1.39
N THR A 428 -29.44 -25.56 0.70
CA THR A 428 -28.41 -24.87 -0.11
C THR A 428 -28.73 -24.82 -1.60
N SER A 429 -29.92 -25.26 -2.03
CA SER A 429 -30.27 -25.35 -3.46
C SER A 429 -30.20 -23.99 -4.17
N GLU A 430 -30.68 -22.92 -3.51
CA GLU A 430 -30.58 -21.56 -4.05
C GLU A 430 -29.13 -21.09 -4.18
N LEU A 431 -28.29 -21.41 -3.18
CA LEU A 431 -26.87 -21.06 -3.18
C LEU A 431 -26.13 -21.75 -4.33
N LYS A 432 -26.35 -23.05 -4.54
CA LYS A 432 -25.75 -23.84 -5.64
C LYS A 432 -26.14 -23.31 -7.02
N ASN A 433 -27.41 -22.92 -7.18
CA ASN A 433 -27.89 -22.30 -8.41
C ASN A 433 -27.25 -20.92 -8.66
N LYS A 434 -27.14 -20.10 -7.62
CA LYS A 434 -26.50 -18.77 -7.72
C LYS A 434 -24.99 -18.88 -7.93
N GLN A 435 -24.30 -19.83 -7.31
CA GLN A 435 -22.89 -20.14 -7.56
C GLN A 435 -22.66 -20.44 -9.04
N SER A 436 -23.47 -21.32 -9.63
CA SER A 436 -23.37 -21.65 -11.07
C SER A 436 -23.53 -20.40 -11.95
N LYS A 437 -24.40 -19.47 -11.56
CA LYS A 437 -24.58 -18.21 -12.29
C LYS A 437 -23.39 -17.25 -12.10
N ILE A 438 -22.90 -17.08 -10.87
CA ILE A 438 -21.78 -16.18 -10.56
C ILE A 438 -20.49 -16.65 -11.24
N ILE A 439 -20.19 -17.96 -11.19
CA ILE A 439 -19.01 -18.53 -11.86
C ILE A 439 -19.11 -18.31 -13.38
N ASN A 440 -20.30 -18.45 -13.96
CA ASN A 440 -20.51 -18.28 -15.40
C ASN A 440 -20.54 -16.81 -15.85
N GLU A 441 -21.11 -15.89 -15.05
CA GLU A 441 -21.18 -14.46 -15.35
C GLU A 441 -19.87 -13.72 -15.02
N GLY A 442 -19.12 -14.18 -14.00
CA GLY A 442 -17.78 -13.69 -13.67
C GLY A 442 -16.78 -13.84 -14.81
N ILE A 443 -17.01 -14.80 -15.72
CA ILE A 443 -16.24 -14.99 -16.97
C ILE A 443 -16.46 -13.83 -17.97
N ILE A 444 -17.55 -13.06 -17.86
CA ILE A 444 -17.90 -11.99 -18.82
C ILE A 444 -17.27 -10.63 -18.44
N MET A 445 -16.95 -10.36 -17.17
CA MET A 445 -16.25 -9.12 -16.78
C MET A 445 -14.74 -9.15 -17.07
N THR A 446 -14.13 -10.33 -17.20
CA THR A 446 -12.70 -10.50 -17.51
C THR A 446 -12.42 -10.90 -18.97
N GLY A 447 -13.43 -11.33 -19.74
CA GLY A 447 -13.22 -12.04 -21.00
C GLY A 447 -13.32 -11.27 -22.32
N GLY A 448 -13.86 -10.04 -22.39
CA GLY A 448 -14.06 -9.47 -23.74
C GLY A 448 -14.88 -8.20 -23.88
N GLU A 449 -14.60 -7.17 -23.09
CA GLU A 449 -14.69 -5.76 -23.51
C GLU A 449 -14.23 -4.94 -22.31
N ILE A 450 -13.09 -4.26 -22.45
CA ILE A 450 -12.74 -3.19 -21.54
C ILE A 450 -13.80 -2.11 -21.76
N ARG A 451 -14.87 -2.12 -20.97
CA ARG A 451 -15.67 -0.92 -20.74
C ARG A 451 -14.79 0.05 -19.96
N THR A 452 -13.90 0.73 -20.68
CA THR A 452 -13.34 2.04 -20.33
C THR A 452 -14.50 3.04 -20.25
N GLY A 453 -15.31 2.93 -19.21
CA GLY A 453 -16.16 3.96 -18.65
C GLY A 453 -15.84 3.96 -17.16
N ILE A 454 -14.74 4.58 -16.74
CA ILE A 454 -14.80 5.96 -16.25
C ILE A 454 -16.09 6.16 -15.42
N LEU A 455 -16.14 5.55 -14.23
CA LEU A 455 -16.82 6.19 -13.12
C LEU A 455 -15.86 7.26 -12.59
N ALA A 456 -15.82 8.41 -13.26
CA ALA A 456 -15.08 9.57 -12.78
C ALA A 456 -15.78 10.08 -11.52
N ILE A 457 -15.22 9.81 -10.35
CA ILE A 457 -15.59 10.50 -9.11
C ILE A 457 -14.35 11.27 -8.65
N GLY A 458 -14.29 12.53 -9.03
CA GLY A 458 -13.20 13.44 -8.64
C GLY A 458 -13.33 14.78 -9.34
N ARG A 459 -13.29 15.88 -8.58
CA ARG A 459 -13.65 17.25 -8.99
C ARG A 459 -12.77 17.89 -10.09
N ARG A 460 -11.88 17.15 -10.76
CA ARG A 460 -10.93 17.69 -11.78
C ARG A 460 -10.57 16.78 -12.97
N ALA A 461 -11.27 15.68 -13.25
CA ALA A 461 -10.99 14.89 -14.46
C ALA A 461 -11.65 15.51 -15.71
N ARG A 462 -10.84 16.01 -16.67
CA ARG A 462 -11.33 16.40 -18.01
C ARG A 462 -11.24 15.20 -18.96
N ALA A 463 -12.38 14.75 -19.47
CA ALA A 463 -12.45 13.73 -20.53
C ALA A 463 -12.10 14.37 -21.89
N ILE A 464 -11.02 13.93 -22.53
CA ILE A 464 -10.70 14.30 -23.92
C ILE A 464 -11.29 13.22 -24.83
N PHE A 465 -12.41 13.54 -25.49
CA PHE A 465 -13.00 12.67 -26.51
C PHE A 465 -12.27 12.85 -27.85
N ASN A 466 -11.59 11.81 -28.32
CA ASN A 466 -11.00 11.80 -29.66
C ASN A 466 -11.91 11.01 -30.63
N LYS A 467 -12.85 11.70 -31.30
CA LYS A 467 -13.69 11.10 -32.36
C LYS A 467 -12.91 11.01 -33.66
N ARG A 468 -12.36 9.83 -33.99
CA ARG A 468 -11.97 9.53 -35.39
C ARG A 468 -13.24 9.30 -36.22
N LYS A 469 -13.56 10.24 -37.11
CA LYS A 469 -14.61 10.08 -38.14
C LYS A 469 -14.12 9.09 -39.22
N ALA A 470 -14.82 7.98 -39.39
CA ALA A 470 -14.78 7.18 -40.60
C ALA A 470 -15.35 8.01 -41.77
N LYS A 471 -14.54 8.27 -42.80
CA LYS A 471 -14.98 8.93 -44.05
C LYS A 471 -15.43 7.83 -45.01
N THR A 472 -16.73 7.68 -45.16
CA THR A 472 -17.36 6.79 -46.15
C THR A 472 -17.15 7.37 -47.56
N ILE A 473 -16.50 6.60 -48.43
CA ILE A 473 -16.40 6.87 -49.87
C ILE A 473 -17.78 6.58 -50.49
N LYS A 474 -18.42 7.58 -51.10
CA LYS A 474 -19.54 7.38 -52.03
C LYS A 474 -19.21 8.01 -53.37
N LYS A 475 -19.03 7.14 -54.38
CA LYS A 475 -19.11 7.46 -55.82
C LYS A 475 -20.55 7.88 -56.16
N SER A 476 -20.73 8.95 -56.94
CA SER A 476 -21.46 8.91 -58.22
C SER A 476 -21.60 10.31 -58.87
N ARG A 477 -21.12 10.41 -60.11
CA ARG A 477 -21.76 11.03 -61.30
C ARG A 477 -22.64 12.28 -61.08
N ARG A 478 -22.20 13.44 -61.56
CA ARG A 478 -22.49 13.97 -62.91
C ARG A 478 -21.58 15.16 -63.19
#